data_AF-A0A090X5V7-F1
#
_entry.id   AF-A0A090X5V7-F1
#
_cell.length_a   1.000
_cell.length_b   1.000
_cell.length_c   1.000
_cell.angle_alpha   90.00
_cell.angle_beta   90.00
_cell.angle_gamma   90.00
#
_symmetry.space_group_name_H-M   'P 1'
#
loop_
_entity.id
_entity.type
_entity.pdbx_description
1 polymer ?
#
loop_
_entity_poly.entity_id
_entity_poly.type
_entity_poly.pdbx_seq_one_letter_code
_entity_poly.pdbx_strand_id
1 'polypeptide(L)' 'MKLRRAKGAEFDILKPLILETAKKIEHLSPFRAQTGPAKRHDKKTIKKHLKILDNNIEHKKIYELLTASIQKTHGRKKL' A
#
# COMPACT_ATOMS: atom_id res chain seq x y z
N MET A 1 -2.73 11.86 -1.93
CA MET A 1 -3.13 13.23 -1.52
C MET A 1 -4.61 13.55 -1.81
N LYS A 2 -5.15 13.25 -3.01
CA LYS A 2 -6.57 13.49 -3.36
C LYS A 2 -7.60 12.61 -2.62
N LEU A 3 -7.30 11.34 -2.37
CA LEU A 3 -8.23 10.38 -1.72
C LEU A 3 -8.68 10.77 -0.31
N ARG A 4 -7.85 11.51 0.42
CA ARG A 4 -8.11 11.90 1.80
C ARG A 4 -8.93 13.19 1.90
N ARG A 5 -8.71 14.13 0.96
CA ARG A 5 -9.54 15.35 0.83
C ARG A 5 -11.00 14.97 0.54
N ALA A 6 -11.22 13.93 -0.27
CA ALA A 6 -12.56 13.40 -0.53
C ALA A 6 -13.26 12.80 0.71
N LYS A 7 -12.54 12.57 1.82
CA LYS A 7 -13.08 12.04 3.08
C LYS A 7 -12.93 13.00 4.26
N GLY A 8 -12.60 14.27 4.01
CA GLY A 8 -12.46 15.30 5.07
C GLY A 8 -11.30 15.09 6.04
N ALA A 9 -10.34 14.22 5.73
CA ALA A 9 -9.21 13.94 6.62
C ALA A 9 -7.98 14.82 6.30
N GLU A 10 -7.32 15.35 7.34
CA GLU A 10 -6.14 16.20 7.20
C GLU A 10 -4.87 15.41 6.83
N PHE A 11 -3.91 16.03 6.16
CA PHE A 11 -2.66 15.36 5.78
C PHE A 11 -1.87 14.83 6.96
N ASP A 12 -2.01 15.51 8.07
CA ASP A 12 -1.16 15.34 9.23
C ASP A 12 -1.36 13.97 9.89
N ILE A 13 -2.53 13.35 9.73
CA ILE A 13 -2.77 11.98 10.21
C ILE A 13 -1.89 10.94 9.52
N LEU A 14 -1.37 11.23 8.32
CA LEU A 14 -0.48 10.31 7.59
C LEU A 14 1.00 10.55 7.91
N LYS A 15 1.37 11.72 8.47
CA LYS A 15 2.77 12.06 8.77
C LYS A 15 3.44 11.01 9.66
N PRO A 16 2.81 10.49 10.74
CA PRO A 16 3.44 9.47 11.58
C PRO A 16 3.76 8.18 10.82
N LEU A 17 2.84 7.70 9.96
CA LEU A 17 3.04 6.47 9.18
C LEU A 17 4.14 6.62 8.13
N ILE A 18 4.23 7.79 7.49
CA ILE A 18 5.30 8.10 6.54
C ILE A 18 6.65 8.10 7.26
N LEU A 19 6.73 8.77 8.41
CA LEU A 19 7.96 8.85 9.20
C LEU A 19 8.39 7.49 9.74
N GLU A 20 7.47 6.68 10.25
CA GLU A 20 7.76 5.32 10.72
C GLU A 20 8.29 4.44 9.57
N THR A 21 7.69 4.55 8.38
CA THR A 21 8.11 3.80 7.20
C THR A 21 9.51 4.22 6.75
N ALA A 22 9.80 5.52 6.76
CA ALA A 22 11.12 6.04 6.44
C ALA A 22 12.16 5.56 7.46
N LYS A 23 11.90 5.68 8.76
CA LYS A 23 12.82 5.21 9.82
C LYS A 23 13.12 3.71 9.74
N LYS A 24 12.16 2.88 9.35
CA LYS A 24 12.38 1.43 9.22
C LYS A 24 13.49 1.07 8.24
N ILE A 25 13.75 1.90 7.22
CA ILE A 25 14.78 1.60 6.22
C ILE A 25 16.20 1.77 6.76
N GLU A 26 16.38 2.49 7.87
CA GLU A 26 17.68 2.68 8.53
C GLU A 26 18.22 1.37 9.13
N HIS A 27 17.31 0.43 9.45
CA HIS A 27 17.66 -0.82 10.14
C HIS A 27 17.12 -2.08 9.45
N LEU A 28 16.25 -1.94 8.45
CA LEU A 28 15.71 -3.05 7.66
C LEU A 28 15.86 -2.75 6.17
N SER A 29 16.30 -3.74 5.40
CA SER A 29 16.25 -3.60 3.94
C SER A 29 14.81 -3.41 3.47
N PRO A 30 14.57 -2.68 2.35
CA PRO A 30 13.22 -2.48 1.81
C PRO A 30 12.44 -3.79 1.61
N PHE A 31 13.14 -4.85 1.18
CA PHE A 31 12.56 -6.18 1.03
C PHE A 31 11.99 -6.72 2.36
N ARG A 32 12.72 -6.58 3.46
CA ARG A 32 12.31 -7.03 4.80
C ARG A 32 11.25 -6.11 5.41
N ALA A 33 11.37 -4.81 5.20
CA ALA A 33 10.45 -3.80 5.72
C ALA A 33 9.04 -3.85 5.08
N GLN A 34 8.90 -4.44 3.89
CA GLN A 34 7.61 -4.53 3.19
C GLN A 34 6.54 -5.23 4.05
N THR A 35 5.36 -4.61 4.17
CA THR A 35 4.18 -5.18 4.84
C THR A 35 2.91 -4.94 3.99
N GLY A 36 1.73 -5.15 4.57
CA GLY A 36 0.46 -4.80 3.96
C GLY A 36 -0.27 -5.96 3.25
N PRO A 37 -1.48 -5.69 2.74
CA PRO A 37 -2.36 -6.72 2.19
C PRO A 37 -1.83 -7.35 0.90
N ALA A 38 -1.05 -6.60 0.10
CA ALA A 38 -0.40 -7.12 -1.10
C ALA A 38 0.55 -8.28 -0.77
N LYS A 39 1.50 -8.05 0.15
CA LYS A 39 2.47 -9.07 0.61
C LYS A 39 1.79 -10.30 1.22
N ARG A 40 0.68 -10.12 1.95
CA ARG A 40 -0.06 -11.23 2.57
C ARG A 40 -1.08 -11.92 1.64
N HIS A 41 -1.21 -11.47 0.39
CA HIS A 41 -2.28 -11.91 -0.52
C HIS A 41 -3.69 -11.78 0.09
N ASP A 42 -3.94 -10.73 0.88
CA ASP A 42 -5.23 -10.45 1.50
C ASP A 42 -6.22 -9.92 0.44
N LYS A 43 -6.84 -10.86 -0.28
CA LYS A 43 -7.79 -10.58 -1.37
C LYS A 43 -9.00 -9.77 -0.90
N LYS A 44 -9.47 -9.98 0.33
CA LYS A 44 -10.65 -9.28 0.89
C LYS A 44 -10.35 -7.79 1.03
N THR A 45 -9.22 -7.46 1.65
CA THR A 45 -8.78 -6.07 1.83
C THR A 45 -8.47 -5.41 0.48
N ILE A 46 -7.77 -6.10 -0.43
CA ILE A 46 -7.46 -5.58 -1.76
C ILE A 46 -8.74 -5.23 -2.54
N LYS A 47 -9.74 -6.12 -2.56
CA LYS A 47 -11.03 -5.85 -3.21
C LYS A 47 -11.73 -4.63 -2.62
N LYS A 48 -11.71 -4.49 -1.29
CA LYS A 48 -12.29 -3.31 -0.61
C LYS A 48 -11.58 -2.02 -1.02
N HIS A 49 -10.25 -2.03 -1.12
CA HIS A 49 -9.49 -0.87 -1.58
C HIS A 49 -9.79 -0.52 -3.03
N LEU A 50 -9.85 -1.50 -3.92
CA LEU A 50 -10.22 -1.28 -5.32
C LEU A 50 -11.59 -0.61 -5.45
N LYS A 51 -12.58 -1.06 -4.67
CA LYS A 51 -13.91 -0.45 -4.63
C LYS A 51 -13.89 1.03 -4.20
N ILE A 52 -13.00 1.40 -3.29
CA ILE A 52 -12.81 2.82 -2.88
C ILE A 52 -12.24 3.65 -4.04
N LEU A 53 -11.51 3.02 -4.96
CA LEU A 53 -10.85 3.68 -6.09
C LEU A 53 -11.67 3.66 -7.39
N ASP A 54 -12.88 3.11 -7.41
CA ASP A 54 -13.68 2.94 -8.63
C ASP A 54 -13.93 4.27 -9.36
N ASN A 55 -14.08 5.38 -8.62
CA ASN A 55 -14.30 6.71 -9.19
C ASN A 55 -12.99 7.44 -9.56
N ASN A 56 -11.84 6.78 -9.47
CA ASN A 56 -10.54 7.34 -9.85
C ASN A 56 -9.67 6.28 -10.54
N ILE A 57 -9.87 6.18 -11.86
CA ILE A 57 -9.25 5.15 -12.69
C ILE A 57 -7.72 5.17 -12.63
N GLU A 58 -7.10 6.34 -12.56
CA GLU A 58 -5.64 6.48 -12.52
C GLU A 58 -5.06 5.98 -11.19
N HIS A 59 -5.68 6.30 -10.07
CA HIS A 59 -5.25 5.74 -8.78
C HIS A 59 -5.47 4.22 -8.71
N LYS A 60 -6.55 3.72 -9.30
CA LYS A 60 -6.84 2.27 -9.36
C LYS A 60 -5.72 1.53 -10.10
N LYS A 61 -5.33 2.01 -11.28
CA LYS A 61 -4.21 1.44 -12.07
C LYS A 61 -2.90 1.43 -11.28
N ILE A 62 -2.55 2.55 -10.63
CA ILE A 62 -1.33 2.63 -9.81
C ILE A 62 -1.37 1.62 -8.66
N TYR A 63 -2.51 1.52 -7.98
CA TYR A 63 -2.69 0.59 -6.87
C TYR A 63 -2.57 -0.87 -7.32
N GLU A 64 -3.17 -1.24 -8.44
CA GLU A 64 -3.08 -2.57 -9.03
C GLU A 64 -1.64 -2.92 -9.43
N LEU A 65 -0.94 -2.00 -10.11
CA LEU A 65 0.45 -2.17 -10.52
C LEU A 65 1.38 -2.39 -9.31
N LEU A 66 1.26 -1.56 -8.28
CA LEU A 66 2.06 -1.69 -7.06
C LEU A 66 1.74 -3.00 -6.32
N THR A 67 0.46 -3.36 -6.23
CA THR A 67 0.03 -4.62 -5.58
C THR A 67 0.60 -5.83 -6.30
N ALA A 68 0.53 -5.86 -7.63
CA ALA A 68 1.08 -6.94 -8.43
C ALA A 68 2.62 -7.03 -8.30
N SER A 69 3.31 -5.88 -8.31
CA SER A 69 4.76 -5.82 -8.12
C SER A 69 5.20 -6.37 -6.76
N ILE A 70 4.52 -5.97 -5.68
CA ILE A 70 4.78 -6.47 -4.32
C ILE A 70 4.50 -7.98 -4.25
N GLN A 71 3.41 -8.46 -4.81
CA GLN A 71 3.08 -9.90 -4.82
C GLN A 71 4.10 -10.72 -5.63
N LYS A 72 4.57 -10.21 -6.77
CA LYS A 72 5.61 -10.87 -7.56
C LYS A 72 6.93 -10.97 -6.79
N THR A 73 7.27 -9.92 -6.03
CA THR A 73 8.52 -9.81 -5.28
C THR A 73 8.50 -10.63 -3.98
N HIS A 74 7.36 -10.65 -3.27
CA HIS A 74 7.25 -11.21 -1.91
C HIS A 74 6.35 -12.44 -1.80
N GLY A 75 5.60 -12.81 -2.85
CA GLY A 75 4.62 -13.90 -2.83
C GLY A 75 5.19 -15.29 -3.12
N ARG A 76 6.48 -15.41 -3.45
CA ARG A 76 7.14 -16.72 -3.55
C ARG A 76 7.44 -17.24 -2.15
N LYS A 77 6.78 -18.34 -1.76
CA LYS A 77 7.28 -19.20 -0.68
C LYS A 77 8.72 -19.57 -1.04
N LYS A 78 9.66 -19.45 -0.07
CA LYS A 78 10.90 -20.22 -0.16
C LYS A 78 10.48 -21.68 -0.35
N LEU A 79 10.81 -22.24 -1.51
CA LEU A 79 10.91 -23.69 -1.68
C LEU A 79 12.03 -24.20 -0.78
#